data_AF-A0A813GM53-F1
#
_entry.id   AF-A0A813GM53-F1
#
_cell.length_a   1.000
_cell.length_b   1.000
_cell.length_c   1.000
_cell.angle_alpha   90.00
_cell.angle_beta   90.00
_cell.angle_gamma   90.00
#
_symmetry.space_group_name_H-M   'P 1'
#
loop_
_entity.id
_entity.type
_entity.pdbx_description
1 polymer ?
#
loop_
_entity_poly.entity_id
_entity_poly.type
_entity_poly.pdbx_seq_one_letter_code
_entity_poly.pdbx_strand_id
1 'polypeptide(L)'
;MNVTDLASYTHILVYSRSLVGQQNTPAALSFSEAALSYQASGLTFVDQDLDVGQIGGSLTWEDPQVPSQVLRYNLYLAQDQQGSGRSLMGTSQSSSAHTLSIAAETELAAYSHLVLYSESEVGEQSTSVALAVPDTSASVSSLQFLDQDADASELGGQVTWSPPGSVDQVTEYHLYVKEPSGGNVSTYVSVPVGTNFAAIPAGTSVLYSSALLYTQSSLAEQSTPVFLMLVDSDISPVNVALADKDLDAGEVGGSVTWDAPSDEAQVVQYAVYLARDSAGAGRSLVGYAANGNSSVNLAADTEASSVTFSHVLAYTITAVEEQTAPSAVAISDVFASVSGIAFLDNDL
;
A
#
# COMPACT_ATOMS: atom_id res chain seq x y z
N MET A 1 45.34 -14.15 46.73
CA MET A 1 45.87 -14.49 45.39
C MET A 1 46.14 -13.14 44.73
N ASN A 2 47.41 -12.76 44.56
CA ASN A 2 47.74 -11.47 43.94
C ASN A 2 47.32 -11.54 42.49
N VAL A 3 46.36 -10.70 42.10
CA VAL A 3 46.01 -10.49 40.70
C VAL A 3 47.19 -9.72 40.11
N THR A 4 48.10 -10.42 39.44
CA THR A 4 49.15 -9.80 38.65
C THR A 4 48.46 -9.01 37.56
N ASP A 5 48.79 -7.72 37.45
CA ASP A 5 48.35 -6.90 36.32
C ASP A 5 48.96 -7.47 35.03
N LEU A 6 48.12 -8.13 34.23
CA LEU A 6 48.53 -8.77 32.98
C LEU A 6 48.67 -7.75 31.83
N ALA A 7 48.36 -6.48 32.04
CA ALA A 7 48.34 -5.47 30.98
C ALA A 7 49.70 -5.27 30.28
N SER A 8 50.82 -5.62 30.92
CA SER A 8 52.16 -5.52 30.34
C SER A 8 52.66 -6.78 29.63
N TYR A 9 51.92 -7.89 29.68
CA TYR A 9 52.31 -9.16 29.09
C TYR A 9 51.49 -9.44 27.82
N THR A 10 52.13 -10.02 26.80
CA THR A 10 51.47 -10.30 25.51
C THR A 10 51.44 -11.77 25.14
N HIS A 11 52.25 -12.61 25.80
CA HIS A 11 52.41 -14.03 25.47
C HIS A 11 52.53 -14.90 26.70
N ILE A 12 52.01 -16.13 26.60
CA ILE A 12 52.38 -17.26 27.45
C ILE A 12 53.55 -17.98 26.80
N LEU A 13 54.64 -18.16 27.53
CA LEU A 13 55.80 -18.93 27.08
C LEU A 13 55.85 -20.25 27.84
N VAL A 14 55.85 -21.37 27.12
CA VAL A 14 56.00 -22.71 27.69
C VAL A 14 57.35 -23.27 27.29
N TYR A 15 58.16 -23.60 28.28
CA TYR A 15 59.45 -24.24 28.11
C TYR A 15 59.35 -25.70 28.52
N SER A 16 59.80 -26.61 27.66
CA SER A 16 60.01 -27.99 28.07
C SER A 16 61.30 -28.10 28.89
N ARG A 17 61.28 -28.90 29.97
CA ARG A 17 62.46 -29.17 30.80
C ARG A 17 62.64 -30.66 30.99
N SER A 18 63.88 -31.12 30.80
CA SER A 18 64.32 -32.47 31.12
C SER A 18 65.24 -32.47 32.34
N LEU A 19 65.69 -33.66 32.75
CA LEU A 19 66.70 -33.82 33.82
C LEU A 19 68.05 -33.15 33.50
N VAL A 20 68.34 -32.90 32.22
CA VAL A 20 69.65 -32.39 31.76
C VAL A 20 69.60 -30.95 31.24
N GLY A 21 68.42 -30.32 31.16
CA GLY A 21 68.31 -28.93 30.72
C GLY A 21 66.89 -28.48 30.35
N GLN A 22 66.69 -27.16 30.35
CA GLN A 22 65.49 -26.50 29.82
C GLN A 22 65.74 -26.11 28.36
N GLN A 23 64.69 -26.16 27.54
CA GLN A 23 64.71 -25.70 26.17
C GLN A 23 65.06 -24.20 26.08
N ASN A 24 65.82 -23.79 25.06
CA ASN A 24 66.22 -22.39 24.86
C ASN A 24 65.23 -21.58 23.98
N THR A 25 64.32 -22.28 23.30
CA THR A 25 63.27 -21.69 22.45
C THR A 25 61.92 -22.17 22.96
N PRO A 26 61.12 -21.34 23.62
CA PRO A 26 59.82 -21.76 24.13
C PRO A 26 58.81 -21.94 23.00
N ALA A 27 57.76 -22.70 23.27
CA ALA A 27 56.49 -22.48 22.58
C ALA A 27 55.88 -21.18 23.12
N ALA A 28 55.40 -20.32 22.23
CA ALA A 28 54.75 -19.06 22.58
C ALA A 28 53.32 -19.07 22.07
N LEU A 29 52.39 -18.55 22.88
CA LEU A 29 51.02 -18.26 22.49
C LEU A 29 50.72 -16.82 22.88
N SER A 30 50.39 -15.95 21.92
CA SER A 30 49.96 -14.60 22.26
C SER A 30 48.56 -14.60 22.86
N PHE A 31 48.28 -13.66 23.76
CA PHE A 31 46.92 -13.50 24.31
C PHE A 31 45.91 -13.12 23.22
N SER A 32 46.34 -12.38 22.19
CA SER A 32 45.52 -12.06 21.02
C SER A 32 45.14 -13.30 20.21
N GLU A 33 46.08 -14.21 19.93
CA GLU A 33 45.78 -15.46 19.22
C GLU A 33 44.90 -16.40 20.05
N ALA A 34 45.14 -16.45 21.36
CA ALA A 34 44.30 -17.21 22.27
C ALA A 34 42.86 -16.69 22.25
N ALA A 35 42.66 -15.37 22.30
CA ALA A 35 41.33 -14.75 22.24
C ALA A 35 40.59 -15.05 20.93
N LEU A 36 41.28 -15.05 19.79
CA LEU A 36 40.69 -15.38 18.49
C LEU A 36 40.13 -16.81 18.44
N SER A 37 40.68 -17.74 19.23
CA SER A 37 40.20 -19.13 19.28
C SER A 37 38.81 -19.27 19.90
N TYR A 38 38.33 -18.24 20.60
CA TYR A 38 37.01 -18.19 21.24
C TYR A 38 36.03 -17.26 20.51
N GLN A 39 36.47 -16.59 19.44
CA GLN A 39 35.63 -15.67 18.67
C GLN A 39 34.83 -16.42 17.62
N ALA A 40 33.51 -16.18 17.55
CA ALA A 40 32.65 -16.69 16.49
C ALA A 40 33.09 -16.16 15.11
N SER A 41 32.81 -16.92 14.06
CA SER A 41 33.10 -16.55 12.66
C SER A 41 31.83 -16.55 11.80
N GLY A 42 31.98 -16.25 10.51
CA GLY A 42 30.88 -16.41 9.54
C GLY A 42 29.62 -15.59 9.85
N LEU A 43 29.77 -14.41 10.46
CA LEU A 43 28.64 -13.56 10.84
C LEU A 43 27.89 -13.09 9.59
N THR A 44 26.61 -13.45 9.47
CA THR A 44 25.73 -13.05 8.38
C THR A 44 24.41 -12.53 8.93
N PHE A 45 23.89 -11.48 8.31
CA PHE A 45 22.59 -10.89 8.65
C PHE A 45 21.84 -10.62 7.36
N VAL A 46 20.56 -10.98 7.36
CA VAL A 46 19.61 -10.58 6.32
C VAL A 46 18.65 -9.61 6.98
N ASP A 47 18.69 -8.37 6.53
CA ASP A 47 17.72 -7.37 6.94
C ASP A 47 16.41 -7.57 6.19
N GLN A 48 15.33 -7.69 6.95
CA GLN A 48 13.97 -7.97 6.49
C GLN A 48 13.01 -6.89 7.00
N ASP A 49 13.50 -5.94 7.77
CA ASP A 49 12.82 -4.67 7.94
C ASP A 49 12.96 -3.88 6.63
N LEU A 50 11.90 -3.21 6.21
CA LEU A 50 11.82 -2.56 4.90
C LEU A 50 11.81 -1.04 5.01
N ASP A 51 11.82 -0.52 6.24
CA ASP A 51 11.86 0.90 6.53
C ASP A 51 13.31 1.42 6.57
N VAL A 52 13.50 2.61 6.00
CA VAL A 52 14.82 3.23 5.96
C VAL A 52 15.32 3.56 7.36
N GLY A 53 16.55 3.14 7.68
CA GLY A 53 17.18 3.42 8.98
C GLY A 53 16.69 2.52 10.11
N GLN A 54 15.92 1.47 9.81
CA GLN A 54 15.52 0.43 10.75
C GLN A 54 16.08 -0.91 10.25
N ILE A 55 16.22 -1.86 11.18
CA ILE A 55 16.62 -3.22 10.85
C ILE A 55 15.77 -4.24 11.59
N GLY A 56 15.72 -5.43 11.04
CA GLY A 56 15.04 -6.56 11.65
C GLY A 56 15.32 -7.82 10.87
N GLY A 57 15.39 -8.98 11.53
CA GLY A 57 15.64 -10.24 10.84
C GLY A 57 16.46 -11.21 11.65
N SER A 58 17.16 -12.10 10.97
CA SER A 58 17.95 -13.16 11.62
C SER A 58 19.43 -12.99 11.36
N LEU A 59 20.19 -12.92 12.45
CA LEU A 59 21.64 -12.97 12.46
C LEU A 59 22.08 -14.42 12.70
N THR A 60 23.03 -14.90 11.90
CA THR A 60 23.64 -16.23 12.10
C THR A 60 25.16 -16.15 12.14
N TRP A 61 25.79 -17.13 12.77
CA TRP A 61 27.25 -17.23 12.90
C TRP A 61 27.70 -18.68 12.98
N GLU A 62 29.00 -18.89 12.84
CA GLU A 62 29.69 -20.16 13.05
C GLU A 62 30.38 -20.19 14.42
N ASP A 63 30.48 -21.40 14.98
CA ASP A 63 31.16 -21.60 16.26
C ASP A 63 32.64 -21.19 16.21
N PRO A 64 33.19 -20.71 17.34
CA PRO A 64 34.62 -20.50 17.48
C PRO A 64 35.39 -21.82 17.43
N GLN A 65 36.71 -21.74 17.29
CA GLN A 65 37.58 -22.92 17.28
C GLN A 65 37.52 -23.73 18.59
N VAL A 66 37.24 -23.06 19.72
CA VAL A 66 37.13 -23.68 21.05
C VAL A 66 35.76 -23.35 21.68
N PRO A 67 34.68 -24.00 21.25
CA PRO A 67 33.32 -23.68 21.72
C PRO A 67 33.06 -24.18 23.15
N SER A 68 33.87 -25.11 23.66
CA SER A 68 33.66 -25.77 24.95
C SER A 68 33.73 -24.85 26.18
N GLN A 69 34.26 -23.63 26.03
CA GLN A 69 34.34 -22.64 27.11
C GLN A 69 33.40 -21.43 26.89
N VAL A 70 32.70 -21.41 25.76
CA VAL A 70 31.65 -20.42 25.51
C VAL A 70 30.37 -20.93 26.14
N LEU A 71 29.69 -20.06 26.90
CA LEU A 71 28.40 -20.31 27.51
C LEU A 71 27.26 -19.77 26.65
N ARG A 72 27.46 -18.61 26.03
CA ARG A 72 26.49 -17.90 25.18
C ARG A 72 27.17 -16.79 24.39
N TYR A 73 26.41 -16.15 23.52
CA TYR A 73 26.83 -15.01 22.70
C TYR A 73 25.96 -13.80 22.98
N ASN A 74 26.56 -12.61 23.02
CA ASN A 74 25.87 -11.33 23.19
C ASN A 74 25.98 -10.52 21.90
N LEU A 75 24.83 -10.11 21.37
CA LEU A 75 24.72 -9.27 20.17
C LEU A 75 24.47 -7.81 20.57
N TYR A 76 25.24 -6.90 19.98
CA TYR A 76 25.05 -5.48 20.13
C TYR A 76 24.98 -4.76 18.78
N LEU A 77 24.25 -3.64 18.76
CA LEU A 77 24.52 -2.58 17.78
C LEU A 77 25.70 -1.74 18.27
N ALA A 78 26.55 -1.29 17.35
CA ALA A 78 27.73 -0.47 17.65
C ALA A 78 27.98 0.60 16.58
N GLN A 79 28.66 1.67 16.98
CA GLN A 79 29.00 2.80 16.10
C GLN A 79 30.15 2.48 15.14
N ASP A 80 30.94 1.46 15.46
CA ASP A 80 32.06 0.97 14.66
C ASP A 80 32.28 -0.54 14.88
N GLN A 81 33.17 -1.11 14.08
CA GLN A 81 33.57 -2.52 14.18
C GLN A 81 34.28 -2.88 15.50
N GLN A 82 34.76 -1.90 16.27
CA GLN A 82 35.41 -2.10 17.56
C GLN A 82 34.39 -2.24 18.71
N GLY A 83 33.11 -1.98 18.46
CA GLY A 83 32.06 -2.06 19.48
C GLY A 83 31.88 -0.76 20.27
N SER A 84 32.35 0.38 19.75
CA SER A 84 32.15 1.68 20.42
C SER A 84 30.67 2.02 20.54
N GLY A 85 30.29 2.58 21.70
CA GLY A 85 28.93 3.05 21.96
C GLY A 85 27.87 1.94 22.00
N ARG A 86 28.26 0.67 22.18
CA ARG A 86 27.37 -0.48 21.97
C ARG A 86 26.07 -0.50 22.78
N SER A 87 25.00 -1.00 22.17
CA SER A 87 23.69 -1.25 22.80
C SER A 87 23.28 -2.72 22.65
N LEU A 88 22.94 -3.39 23.75
CA LEU A 88 22.61 -4.82 23.77
C LEU A 88 21.28 -5.06 23.05
N MET A 89 21.30 -5.89 22.02
CA MET A 89 20.11 -6.31 21.27
C MET A 89 19.55 -7.62 21.80
N GLY A 90 20.44 -8.55 22.18
CA GLY A 90 20.02 -9.84 22.70
C GLY A 90 21.19 -10.72 23.11
N THR A 91 20.85 -11.80 23.80
CA THR A 91 21.78 -12.83 24.26
C THR A 91 21.29 -14.19 23.80
N SER A 92 22.18 -15.02 23.27
CA SER A 92 21.85 -16.38 22.87
C SER A 92 21.49 -17.23 24.09
N GLN A 93 20.61 -18.22 23.90
CA GLN A 93 20.16 -19.09 24.99
C GLN A 93 21.28 -20.02 25.50
N SER A 94 22.23 -20.36 24.63
CA SER A 94 23.38 -21.21 24.92
C SER A 94 24.48 -20.97 23.88
N SER A 95 25.63 -21.63 24.07
CA SER A 95 26.73 -21.66 23.11
C SER A 95 26.48 -22.56 21.90
N SER A 96 25.44 -23.39 21.94
CA SER A 96 24.99 -24.19 20.79
C SER A 96 23.97 -23.47 19.92
N ALA A 97 23.63 -22.21 20.25
CA ALA A 97 22.78 -21.39 19.40
C ALA A 97 23.66 -20.70 18.35
N HIS A 98 23.20 -20.72 17.10
CA HIS A 98 23.87 -20.11 15.94
C HIS A 98 23.00 -19.07 15.25
N THR A 99 21.93 -18.64 15.92
CA THR A 99 20.98 -17.66 15.41
C THR A 99 20.48 -16.76 16.52
N LEU A 100 20.27 -15.49 16.19
CA LEU A 100 19.59 -14.52 17.04
C LEU A 100 18.69 -13.63 16.18
N SER A 101 17.44 -13.49 16.59
CA SER A 101 16.47 -12.63 15.89
C SER A 101 16.54 -11.21 16.43
N ILE A 102 16.62 -10.26 15.51
CA ILE A 102 16.42 -8.82 15.76
C ILE A 102 14.95 -8.54 15.43
N ALA A 103 14.24 -7.92 16.36
CA ALA A 103 12.85 -7.53 16.13
C ALA A 103 12.76 -6.49 15.00
N ALA A 104 11.65 -6.48 14.27
CA ALA A 104 11.34 -5.37 13.37
C ALA A 104 11.26 -4.05 14.13
N GLU A 105 11.37 -2.94 13.40
CA GLU A 105 11.37 -1.57 13.89
C GLU A 105 12.56 -1.27 14.82
N THR A 106 13.69 -1.98 14.66
CA THR A 106 14.90 -1.70 15.45
C THR A 106 15.64 -0.53 14.82
N GLU A 107 15.50 0.65 15.42
CA GLU A 107 16.17 1.89 15.01
C GLU A 107 17.69 1.76 14.95
N LEU A 108 18.27 2.06 13.77
CA LEU A 108 19.71 2.05 13.56
C LEU A 108 20.40 3.28 14.16
N ALA A 109 19.74 4.45 14.12
CA ALA A 109 20.25 5.71 14.66
C ALA A 109 21.72 6.03 14.27
N ALA A 110 22.64 6.01 15.24
CA ALA A 110 24.07 6.28 15.02
C ALA A 110 24.92 5.00 14.88
N TYR A 111 24.30 3.83 14.95
CA TYR A 111 24.97 2.55 14.82
C TYR A 111 25.23 2.21 13.36
N SER A 112 26.32 1.51 13.08
CA SER A 112 26.70 1.10 11.73
C SER A 112 27.16 -0.35 11.65
N HIS A 113 27.31 -1.02 12.80
CA HIS A 113 27.79 -2.38 12.90
C HIS A 113 26.94 -3.20 13.87
N LEU A 114 26.73 -4.48 13.53
CA LEU A 114 26.37 -5.53 14.46
C LEU A 114 27.65 -6.18 14.97
N VAL A 115 27.80 -6.27 16.29
CA VAL A 115 28.97 -6.88 16.92
C VAL A 115 28.55 -8.02 17.85
N LEU A 116 29.19 -9.18 17.69
CA LEU A 116 28.91 -10.38 18.46
C LEU A 116 30.10 -10.71 19.36
N TYR A 117 29.83 -10.94 20.64
CA TYR A 117 30.82 -11.32 21.64
C TYR A 117 30.51 -12.70 22.21
N SER A 118 31.53 -13.51 22.44
CA SER A 118 31.41 -14.76 23.17
C SER A 118 31.56 -14.51 24.67
N GLU A 119 30.70 -15.14 25.47
CA GLU A 119 30.72 -15.05 26.94
C GLU A 119 31.06 -16.40 27.56
N SER A 120 31.95 -16.39 28.55
CA SER A 120 32.40 -17.55 29.33
C SER A 120 32.07 -17.39 30.81
N GLU A 121 32.38 -18.38 31.65
CA GLU A 121 32.20 -18.29 33.12
C GLU A 121 32.95 -17.11 33.76
N VAL A 122 34.04 -16.65 33.14
CA VAL A 122 34.88 -15.57 33.66
C VAL A 122 34.55 -14.20 33.06
N GLY A 123 33.66 -14.15 32.06
CA GLY A 123 33.18 -12.92 31.45
C GLY A 123 33.06 -12.97 29.93
N GLU A 124 32.58 -11.85 29.38
CA GLU A 124 32.51 -11.56 27.95
C GLU A 124 33.88 -11.25 27.38
N GLN A 125 34.11 -11.66 26.13
CA GLN A 125 35.30 -11.31 25.37
C GLN A 125 35.43 -9.78 25.21
N SER A 126 36.65 -9.26 25.15
CA SER A 126 36.91 -7.84 24.91
C SER A 126 36.97 -7.45 23.42
N THR A 127 36.97 -8.44 22.51
CA THR A 127 37.07 -8.27 21.07
C THR A 127 35.92 -8.99 20.36
N SER A 128 35.14 -8.27 19.55
CA SER A 128 34.00 -8.81 18.81
C SER A 128 34.36 -9.28 17.40
N VAL A 129 33.53 -10.16 16.86
CA VAL A 129 33.34 -10.25 15.41
C VAL A 129 32.31 -9.20 15.01
N ALA A 130 32.57 -8.48 13.92
CA ALA A 130 31.75 -7.35 13.49
C ALA A 130 31.25 -7.55 12.06
N LEU A 131 30.03 -7.09 11.81
CA LEU A 131 29.40 -7.04 10.50
C LEU A 131 28.86 -5.62 10.31
N ALA A 132 29.21 -4.96 9.20
CA ALA A 132 28.57 -3.70 8.83
C ALA A 132 27.09 -3.96 8.56
N VAL A 133 26.21 -3.10 9.07
CA VAL A 133 24.76 -3.29 8.94
C VAL A 133 24.33 -3.06 7.50
N PRO A 134 23.74 -4.05 6.81
CA PRO A 134 22.96 -3.81 5.61
C PRO A 134 21.59 -3.25 6.03
N ASP A 135 21.28 -2.02 5.62
CA ASP A 135 19.96 -1.39 5.78
C ASP A 135 19.21 -1.56 4.45
N THR A 136 18.13 -2.33 4.48
CA THR A 136 17.31 -2.64 3.30
C THR A 136 16.04 -1.81 3.32
N SER A 137 15.94 -0.82 2.43
CA SER A 137 14.68 -0.10 2.22
C SER A 137 13.97 -0.57 0.95
N ALA A 138 12.67 -0.83 1.04
CA ALA A 138 11.87 -1.34 -0.08
C ALA A 138 10.59 -0.53 -0.35
N SER A 139 10.61 0.80 -0.18
CA SER A 139 9.45 1.62 -0.51
C SER A 139 9.17 1.69 -2.02
N VAL A 140 7.90 1.51 -2.39
CA VAL A 140 7.38 1.73 -3.75
C VAL A 140 7.49 3.21 -4.17
N SER A 141 7.26 3.52 -5.44
CA SER A 141 7.22 4.90 -5.93
C SER A 141 6.17 5.10 -7.02
N SER A 142 5.97 6.34 -7.47
CA SER A 142 5.06 6.67 -8.58
C SER A 142 3.64 6.11 -8.39
N LEU A 143 3.09 6.21 -7.17
CA LEU A 143 1.73 5.78 -6.87
C LEU A 143 0.74 6.65 -7.64
N GLN A 144 -0.15 6.03 -8.41
CA GLN A 144 -1.14 6.69 -9.26
C GLN A 144 -2.49 6.00 -9.12
N PHE A 145 -3.56 6.79 -9.21
CA PHE A 145 -4.94 6.32 -9.25
C PHE A 145 -5.68 7.17 -10.27
N LEU A 146 -6.46 6.50 -11.12
CA LEU A 146 -7.45 7.12 -11.97
C LEU A 146 -8.80 6.55 -11.57
N ASP A 147 -9.67 7.42 -11.10
CA ASP A 147 -11.05 7.07 -10.86
C ASP A 147 -11.77 6.89 -12.20
N GLN A 148 -12.43 5.76 -12.37
CA GLN A 148 -13.13 5.31 -13.56
C GLN A 148 -14.61 5.09 -13.29
N ASP A 149 -15.01 5.22 -12.03
CA ASP A 149 -16.40 5.30 -11.63
C ASP A 149 -16.93 6.70 -11.97
N ALA A 150 -18.11 6.74 -12.58
CA ALA A 150 -18.73 7.99 -13.01
C ALA A 150 -19.70 8.55 -11.98
N ASP A 151 -20.03 7.75 -10.95
CA ASP A 151 -21.03 8.08 -9.95
C ASP A 151 -20.48 9.02 -8.88
N ALA A 152 -21.23 10.10 -8.63
CA ALA A 152 -20.89 11.06 -7.60
C ALA A 152 -20.78 10.37 -6.23
N SER A 153 -19.71 10.67 -5.50
CA SER A 153 -19.41 10.11 -4.18
C SER A 153 -19.05 8.62 -4.18
N GLU A 154 -18.71 8.06 -5.33
CA GLU A 154 -18.21 6.70 -5.49
C GLU A 154 -16.82 6.73 -6.14
N LEU A 155 -16.07 5.64 -5.97
CA LEU A 155 -14.73 5.44 -6.48
C LEU A 155 -14.68 4.07 -7.12
N GLY A 156 -13.93 3.97 -8.20
CA GLY A 156 -13.65 2.70 -8.87
C GLY A 156 -12.48 2.88 -9.82
N GLY A 157 -11.63 1.88 -9.98
CA GLY A 157 -10.52 1.97 -10.92
C GLY A 157 -9.27 1.28 -10.42
N GLN A 158 -8.11 1.69 -10.94
CA GLN A 158 -6.86 0.98 -10.68
C GLN A 158 -5.83 1.88 -10.02
N VAL A 159 -5.31 1.42 -8.88
CA VAL A 159 -4.10 1.96 -8.25
C VAL A 159 -2.89 1.26 -8.88
N THR A 160 -1.90 2.03 -9.30
CA THR A 160 -0.65 1.53 -9.90
C THR A 160 0.57 2.14 -9.24
N TRP A 161 1.69 1.43 -9.25
CA TRP A 161 2.94 1.88 -8.65
C TRP A 161 4.16 1.35 -9.40
N SER A 162 5.32 1.93 -9.11
CA SER A 162 6.63 1.39 -9.48
C SER A 162 7.21 0.60 -8.31
N PRO A 163 7.70 -0.64 -8.52
CA PRO A 163 8.32 -1.43 -7.46
C PRO A 163 9.60 -0.77 -6.93
N PRO A 164 10.04 -1.11 -5.71
CA PRO A 164 11.31 -0.65 -5.16
C PRO A 164 12.51 -1.14 -5.99
N GLY A 165 13.67 -0.50 -5.78
CA GLY A 165 14.91 -0.86 -6.49
C GLY A 165 15.44 -2.27 -6.18
N SER A 166 15.15 -2.78 -4.98
CA SER A 166 15.36 -4.17 -4.58
C SER A 166 14.06 -4.75 -4.04
N VAL A 167 13.75 -5.98 -4.45
CA VAL A 167 12.56 -6.73 -4.02
C VAL A 167 12.92 -8.04 -3.34
N ASP A 168 14.20 -8.28 -3.04
CA ASP A 168 14.70 -9.58 -2.56
C ASP A 168 14.04 -10.03 -1.24
N GLN A 169 13.58 -9.08 -0.43
CA GLN A 169 12.89 -9.33 0.84
C GLN A 169 11.39 -9.04 0.80
N VAL A 170 10.86 -8.52 -0.33
CA VAL A 170 9.45 -8.17 -0.46
C VAL A 170 8.66 -9.42 -0.87
N THR A 171 7.66 -9.77 -0.08
CA THR A 171 6.74 -10.88 -0.35
C THR A 171 5.44 -10.40 -0.97
N GLU A 172 4.86 -9.31 -0.44
CA GLU A 172 3.56 -8.78 -0.84
C GLU A 172 3.52 -7.25 -0.80
N TYR A 173 2.55 -6.68 -1.52
CA TYR A 173 2.14 -5.28 -1.41
C TYR A 173 0.75 -5.22 -0.82
N HIS A 174 0.56 -4.39 0.20
CA HIS A 174 -0.72 -4.19 0.85
C HIS A 174 -1.28 -2.81 0.56
N LEU A 175 -2.43 -2.78 -0.11
CA LEU A 175 -3.18 -1.57 -0.36
C LEU A 175 -4.26 -1.42 0.70
N TYR A 176 -4.27 -0.27 1.35
CA TYR A 176 -5.29 0.15 2.29
C TYR A 176 -5.96 1.41 1.78
N VAL A 177 -7.22 1.59 2.16
CA VAL A 177 -7.95 2.84 1.94
C VAL A 177 -8.32 3.43 3.30
N LYS A 178 -8.25 4.76 3.40
CA LYS A 178 -8.42 5.46 4.68
C LYS A 178 -9.34 6.66 4.57
N GLU A 179 -10.18 6.84 5.59
CA GLU A 179 -11.02 8.02 5.74
C GLU A 179 -10.24 9.28 6.18
N PRO A 180 -10.60 10.48 5.69
CA PRO A 180 -9.88 11.74 5.98
C PRO A 180 -9.95 12.15 7.46
N SER A 181 -10.98 11.69 8.18
CA SER A 181 -11.20 11.96 9.61
C SER A 181 -10.25 11.19 10.53
N GLY A 182 -9.34 10.37 9.98
CA GLY A 182 -8.52 9.44 10.76
C GLY A 182 -9.30 8.21 11.20
N GLY A 183 -10.41 7.90 10.51
CA GLY A 183 -11.21 6.69 10.71
C GLY A 183 -10.43 5.39 10.42
N ASN A 184 -11.15 4.27 10.50
CA ASN A 184 -10.56 2.92 10.39
C ASN A 184 -9.79 2.75 9.07
N VAL A 185 -8.55 2.31 9.17
CA VAL A 185 -7.78 1.80 8.04
C VAL A 185 -8.31 0.41 7.73
N SER A 186 -8.92 0.22 6.56
CA SER A 186 -9.36 -1.10 6.10
C SER A 186 -8.34 -1.63 5.09
N THR A 187 -7.86 -2.86 5.32
CA THR A 187 -7.10 -3.59 4.29
C THR A 187 -8.02 -3.81 3.12
N TYR A 188 -7.62 -3.31 1.97
CA TYR A 188 -8.42 -3.43 0.76
C TYR A 188 -8.03 -4.68 -0.01
N VAL A 189 -6.74 -4.81 -0.31
CA VAL A 189 -6.20 -5.96 -1.04
C VAL A 189 -4.71 -6.14 -0.78
N SER A 190 -4.29 -7.40 -0.73
CA SER A 190 -2.89 -7.82 -0.77
C SER A 190 -2.59 -8.45 -2.13
N VAL A 191 -1.47 -8.06 -2.75
CA VAL A 191 -1.02 -8.64 -4.02
C VAL A 191 0.43 -9.12 -3.88
N PRO A 192 0.80 -10.25 -4.51
CA PRO A 192 2.16 -10.77 -4.40
C PRO A 192 3.17 -9.87 -5.13
N VAL A 193 4.42 -9.91 -4.68
CA VAL A 193 5.55 -9.27 -5.36
C VAL A 193 5.59 -9.64 -6.85
N GLY A 194 5.91 -8.66 -7.70
CA GLY A 194 5.80 -8.77 -9.16
C GLY A 194 4.47 -8.25 -9.72
N THR A 195 3.47 -8.01 -8.87
CA THR A 195 2.25 -7.26 -9.22
C THR A 195 2.45 -5.78 -8.91
N ASN A 196 2.11 -4.90 -9.85
CA ASN A 196 2.32 -3.45 -9.73
C ASN A 196 1.01 -2.65 -9.85
N PHE A 197 -0.12 -3.32 -9.61
CA PHE A 197 -1.44 -2.71 -9.65
C PHE A 197 -2.43 -3.43 -8.73
N ALA A 198 -3.43 -2.70 -8.28
CA ALA A 198 -4.56 -3.21 -7.52
C ALA A 198 -5.81 -2.43 -7.91
N ALA A 199 -6.92 -3.13 -8.11
CA ALA A 199 -8.19 -2.50 -8.44
C ALA A 199 -8.94 -2.10 -7.16
N ILE A 200 -9.53 -0.91 -7.15
CA ILE A 200 -10.62 -0.51 -6.28
C ILE A 200 -11.93 -0.81 -7.05
N PRO A 201 -12.72 -1.84 -6.70
CA PRO A 201 -14.10 -2.00 -7.14
C PRO A 201 -14.91 -0.72 -7.23
N ALA A 202 -15.65 -0.59 -8.33
CA ALA A 202 -16.67 0.44 -8.52
C ALA A 202 -17.72 0.40 -7.39
N GLY A 203 -18.30 1.57 -7.09
CA GLY A 203 -19.20 1.80 -5.96
C GLY A 203 -18.48 1.91 -4.60
N THR A 204 -17.14 2.05 -4.57
CA THR A 204 -16.42 2.25 -3.31
C THR A 204 -16.66 3.68 -2.82
N SER A 205 -17.27 3.85 -1.64
CA SER A 205 -17.59 5.20 -1.13
C SER A 205 -16.38 6.15 -1.00
N VAL A 206 -16.54 7.41 -1.40
CA VAL A 206 -15.53 8.48 -1.26
C VAL A 206 -15.22 8.89 0.17
N LEU A 207 -15.89 8.31 1.17
CA LEU A 207 -15.48 8.46 2.56
C LEU A 207 -14.01 8.03 2.73
N TYR A 208 -13.49 7.16 1.87
CA TYR A 208 -12.06 6.94 1.73
C TYR A 208 -11.39 8.01 0.87
N SER A 209 -10.50 8.80 1.47
CA SER A 209 -9.82 9.93 0.79
C SER A 209 -8.36 9.66 0.45
N SER A 210 -7.81 8.52 0.87
CA SER A 210 -6.41 8.19 0.65
C SER A 210 -6.21 6.70 0.47
N ALA A 211 -5.33 6.36 -0.47
CA ALA A 211 -4.75 5.03 -0.63
C ALA A 211 -3.38 5.00 0.04
N LEU A 212 -3.11 3.98 0.86
CA LEU A 212 -1.83 3.74 1.52
C LEU A 212 -1.30 2.40 1.01
N LEU A 213 -0.09 2.42 0.46
CA LEU A 213 0.57 1.24 -0.09
C LEU A 213 1.78 0.90 0.76
N TYR A 214 1.77 -0.31 1.28
CA TYR A 214 2.82 -0.88 2.10
C TYR A 214 3.53 -2.02 1.38
N THR A 215 4.82 -2.18 1.64
CA THR A 215 5.56 -3.40 1.30
C THR A 215 5.63 -4.31 2.52
N GLN A 216 5.51 -5.61 2.30
CA GLN A 216 5.64 -6.61 3.35
C GLN A 216 6.79 -7.57 3.06
N SER A 217 7.54 -7.94 4.10
CA SER A 217 8.51 -9.04 4.10
C SER A 217 8.01 -10.24 4.90
N SER A 218 8.82 -11.30 4.97
CA SER A 218 8.52 -12.42 5.88
C SER A 218 8.57 -12.06 7.36
N LEU A 219 9.14 -10.90 7.72
CA LEU A 219 9.27 -10.45 9.10
C LEU A 219 8.11 -9.52 9.49
N ALA A 220 7.88 -8.46 8.71
CA ALA A 220 6.89 -7.43 9.01
C ALA A 220 6.43 -6.70 7.74
N GLU A 221 5.28 -6.03 7.86
CA GLU A 221 4.90 -4.95 6.94
C GLU A 221 5.67 -3.68 7.33
N GLN A 222 6.09 -2.87 6.35
CA GLN A 222 6.74 -1.59 6.64
C GLN A 222 5.84 -0.72 7.54
N SER A 223 6.41 0.12 8.38
CA SER A 223 5.66 1.06 9.21
C SER A 223 5.31 2.35 8.46
N THR A 224 6.09 2.73 7.44
CA THR A 224 5.91 3.99 6.70
C THR A 224 5.38 3.76 5.27
N PRO A 225 4.09 4.01 4.98
CA PRO A 225 3.51 3.82 3.64
C PRO A 225 3.89 4.92 2.66
N VAL A 226 3.79 4.59 1.38
CA VAL A 226 3.57 5.59 0.34
C VAL A 226 2.06 5.82 0.23
N PHE A 227 1.64 7.07 0.19
CA PHE A 227 0.22 7.40 0.12
C PHE A 227 -0.11 8.31 -1.08
N LEU A 228 -1.36 8.23 -1.52
CA LEU A 228 -1.94 9.05 -2.55
C LEU A 228 -3.33 9.49 -2.10
N MET A 229 -3.69 10.75 -2.39
CA MET A 229 -5.05 11.23 -2.19
C MET A 229 -5.94 10.66 -3.29
N LEU A 230 -7.06 10.05 -2.90
CA LEU A 230 -8.11 9.62 -3.83
C LEU A 230 -8.98 10.82 -4.16
N VAL A 231 -9.32 10.98 -5.43
CA VAL A 231 -10.18 12.05 -5.93
C VAL A 231 -11.27 11.41 -6.77
N ASP A 232 -12.50 11.67 -6.37
CA ASP A 232 -13.72 11.31 -7.09
C ASP A 232 -13.83 12.10 -8.40
N SER A 233 -14.13 11.40 -9.49
CA SER A 233 -14.41 11.98 -10.79
C SER A 233 -15.91 11.93 -11.11
N ASP A 234 -16.69 12.78 -10.45
CA ASP A 234 -18.10 12.99 -10.83
C ASP A 234 -18.20 13.63 -12.22
N ILE A 235 -18.60 12.80 -13.19
CA ILE A 235 -18.81 13.18 -14.59
C ILE A 235 -20.29 13.06 -14.97
N SER A 236 -21.19 13.20 -14.00
CA SER A 236 -22.64 13.23 -14.22
C SER A 236 -23.04 14.43 -15.10
N PRO A 237 -23.93 14.25 -16.09
CA PRO A 237 -24.53 15.38 -16.77
C PRO A 237 -25.41 16.17 -15.79
N VAL A 238 -25.51 17.48 -15.92
CA VAL A 238 -26.35 18.32 -15.03
C VAL A 238 -27.45 19.03 -15.80
N ASN A 239 -28.42 19.62 -15.11
CA ASN A 239 -29.51 20.41 -15.71
C ASN A 239 -30.28 19.68 -16.83
N VAL A 240 -30.56 18.38 -16.63
CA VAL A 240 -31.38 17.60 -17.56
C VAL A 240 -32.77 18.24 -17.69
N ALA A 241 -33.23 18.44 -18.92
CA ALA A 241 -34.50 19.06 -19.23
C ALA A 241 -35.17 18.39 -20.44
N LEU A 242 -36.50 18.33 -20.42
CA LEU A 242 -37.32 17.95 -21.57
C LEU A 242 -38.10 19.19 -22.03
N ALA A 243 -37.87 19.61 -23.28
CA ALA A 243 -38.72 20.58 -23.95
C ALA A 243 -39.81 19.82 -24.72
N ASP A 244 -40.92 19.57 -24.04
CA ASP A 244 -42.08 18.93 -24.63
C ASP A 244 -42.74 19.84 -25.67
N LYS A 245 -42.99 19.26 -26.83
CA LYS A 245 -43.58 19.87 -28.03
C LYS A 245 -44.74 19.04 -28.55
N ASP A 246 -45.05 17.94 -27.88
CA ASP A 246 -46.29 17.23 -28.13
C ASP A 246 -47.45 18.05 -27.56
N LEU A 247 -48.59 18.01 -28.23
CA LEU A 247 -49.78 18.74 -27.80
C LEU A 247 -50.88 17.80 -27.33
N ASP A 248 -50.67 16.49 -27.44
CA ASP A 248 -51.61 15.45 -27.06
C ASP A 248 -51.42 15.06 -25.59
N ALA A 249 -52.53 15.08 -24.85
CA ALA A 249 -52.50 14.81 -23.41
C ALA A 249 -52.13 13.36 -23.12
N GLY A 250 -51.10 13.17 -22.30
CA GLY A 250 -50.54 11.88 -21.95
C GLY A 250 -49.37 11.44 -22.81
N GLU A 251 -48.99 12.22 -23.82
CA GLU A 251 -47.88 11.95 -24.73
C GLU A 251 -46.82 13.05 -24.58
N VAL A 252 -45.55 12.72 -24.83
CA VAL A 252 -44.47 13.70 -24.89
C VAL A 252 -43.61 13.48 -26.13
N GLY A 253 -43.00 14.57 -26.60
CA GLY A 253 -42.15 14.55 -27.78
C GLY A 253 -41.34 15.84 -27.86
N GLY A 254 -40.13 15.78 -28.41
CA GLY A 254 -39.29 16.98 -28.51
C GLY A 254 -37.82 16.71 -28.21
N SER A 255 -37.16 17.65 -27.54
CA SER A 255 -35.72 17.56 -27.27
C SER A 255 -35.45 17.40 -25.79
N VAL A 256 -34.71 16.34 -25.45
CA VAL A 256 -34.05 16.20 -24.16
C VAL A 256 -32.68 16.87 -24.26
N THR A 257 -32.36 17.74 -23.31
CA THR A 257 -31.08 18.46 -23.22
C THR A 257 -30.48 18.35 -21.84
N TRP A 258 -29.17 18.53 -21.72
CA TRP A 258 -28.43 18.61 -20.46
C TRP A 258 -27.22 19.52 -20.64
N ASP A 259 -26.56 19.85 -19.55
CA ASP A 259 -25.23 20.44 -19.55
C ASP A 259 -24.20 19.32 -19.30
N ALA A 260 -23.12 19.35 -20.07
CA ALA A 260 -21.98 18.46 -19.87
C ALA A 260 -21.32 18.69 -18.49
N PRO A 261 -20.70 17.67 -17.88
CA PRO A 261 -19.90 17.84 -16.67
C PRO A 261 -18.71 18.77 -16.94
N SER A 262 -18.12 19.30 -15.86
CA SER A 262 -16.94 20.18 -15.99
C SER A 262 -15.68 19.48 -16.48
N ASP A 263 -15.60 18.16 -16.30
CA ASP A 263 -14.54 17.30 -16.85
C ASP A 263 -15.16 16.24 -17.76
N GLU A 264 -14.85 16.30 -19.05
CA GLU A 264 -15.32 15.34 -20.06
C GLU A 264 -14.22 14.36 -20.50
N ALA A 265 -13.06 14.33 -19.81
CA ALA A 265 -11.90 13.53 -20.24
C ALA A 265 -12.20 12.04 -20.37
N GLN A 266 -13.12 11.53 -19.53
CA GLN A 266 -13.53 10.11 -19.52
C GLN A 266 -14.89 9.86 -20.19
N VAL A 267 -15.59 10.91 -20.60
CA VAL A 267 -16.91 10.80 -21.26
C VAL A 267 -16.74 10.29 -22.68
N VAL A 268 -17.31 9.14 -23.00
CA VAL A 268 -17.37 8.60 -24.37
C VAL A 268 -18.67 9.03 -25.05
N GLN A 269 -19.80 8.88 -24.35
CA GLN A 269 -21.13 9.26 -24.82
C GLN A 269 -22.10 9.39 -23.65
N TYR A 270 -23.29 9.90 -23.92
CA TYR A 270 -24.42 9.96 -22.99
C TYR A 270 -25.52 9.01 -23.45
N ALA A 271 -26.23 8.41 -22.50
CA ALA A 271 -27.43 7.62 -22.76
C ALA A 271 -28.65 8.24 -22.09
N VAL A 272 -29.73 8.41 -22.86
CA VAL A 272 -30.98 9.02 -22.39
C VAL A 272 -32.06 7.97 -22.30
N TYR A 273 -32.76 7.92 -21.18
CA TYR A 273 -33.84 6.98 -20.92
C TYR A 273 -35.10 7.69 -20.43
N LEU A 274 -36.26 7.08 -20.67
CA LEU A 274 -37.48 7.33 -19.89
C LEU A 274 -37.56 6.33 -18.74
N ALA A 275 -38.01 6.74 -17.56
CA ALA A 275 -38.13 5.85 -16.40
C ALA A 275 -39.36 6.17 -15.53
N ARG A 276 -39.75 5.22 -14.68
CA ARG A 276 -40.90 5.35 -13.75
C ARG A 276 -40.58 6.18 -12.51
N ASP A 277 -39.32 6.38 -12.21
CA ASP A 277 -38.83 7.22 -11.12
C ASP A 277 -37.45 7.80 -11.47
N SER A 278 -36.97 8.70 -10.61
CA SER A 278 -35.65 9.33 -10.75
C SER A 278 -34.48 8.37 -10.54
N ALA A 279 -34.71 7.15 -10.07
CA ALA A 279 -33.67 6.14 -9.84
C ALA A 279 -33.49 5.18 -11.02
N GLY A 280 -34.34 5.25 -12.05
CA GLY A 280 -34.22 4.38 -13.23
C GLY A 280 -35.09 3.13 -13.22
N ALA A 281 -36.10 3.03 -12.34
CA ALA A 281 -37.00 1.90 -12.36
C ALA A 281 -37.74 1.80 -13.70
N GLY A 282 -37.65 0.63 -14.34
CA GLY A 282 -38.34 0.36 -15.61
C GLY A 282 -37.83 1.20 -16.78
N ARG A 283 -36.56 1.61 -16.78
CA ARG A 283 -35.98 2.47 -17.82
C ARG A 283 -36.13 1.91 -19.24
N SER A 284 -36.43 2.80 -20.19
CA SER A 284 -36.52 2.52 -21.63
C SER A 284 -35.62 3.49 -22.40
N LEU A 285 -34.71 2.96 -23.22
CA LEU A 285 -33.74 3.76 -23.96
C LEU A 285 -34.44 4.65 -25.00
N VAL A 286 -34.12 5.94 -24.97
CA VAL A 286 -34.53 6.92 -25.98
C VAL A 286 -33.46 7.03 -27.06
N GLY A 287 -32.20 7.19 -26.65
CA GLY A 287 -31.09 7.30 -27.60
C GLY A 287 -29.76 7.63 -26.93
N TYR A 288 -28.74 7.74 -27.77
CA TYR A 288 -27.37 8.09 -27.39
C TYR A 288 -26.96 9.43 -27.99
N ALA A 289 -26.07 10.14 -27.30
CA ALA A 289 -25.39 11.31 -27.82
C ALA A 289 -23.87 11.17 -27.59
N ALA A 290 -23.07 11.36 -28.64
CA ALA A 290 -21.60 11.35 -28.50
C ALA A 290 -21.11 12.49 -27.59
N ASN A 291 -19.92 12.34 -27.00
CA ASN A 291 -19.25 13.43 -26.29
C ASN A 291 -19.22 14.71 -27.16
N GLY A 292 -19.53 15.87 -26.56
CA GLY A 292 -19.71 17.16 -27.22
C GLY A 292 -21.13 17.42 -27.75
N ASN A 293 -22.03 16.43 -27.71
CA ASN A 293 -23.45 16.62 -28.01
C ASN A 293 -24.28 16.48 -26.73
N SER A 294 -25.06 17.50 -26.40
CA SER A 294 -25.86 17.53 -25.16
C SER A 294 -27.37 17.50 -25.42
N SER A 295 -27.79 16.77 -26.45
CA SER A 295 -29.20 16.63 -26.79
C SER A 295 -29.54 15.32 -27.51
N VAL A 296 -30.72 14.78 -27.21
CA VAL A 296 -31.36 13.68 -27.94
C VAL A 296 -32.82 14.06 -28.23
N ASN A 297 -33.31 13.71 -29.41
CA ASN A 297 -34.73 13.89 -29.74
C ASN A 297 -35.55 12.71 -29.25
N LEU A 298 -36.61 13.01 -28.51
CA LEU A 298 -37.68 12.09 -28.19
C LEU A 298 -38.72 12.12 -29.32
N ALA A 299 -39.15 10.94 -29.76
CA ALA A 299 -40.18 10.84 -30.80
C ALA A 299 -41.49 11.48 -30.32
N ALA A 300 -42.25 12.06 -31.25
CA ALA A 300 -43.63 12.46 -30.98
C ALA A 300 -44.49 11.24 -30.63
N ASP A 301 -45.63 11.48 -29.99
CA ASP A 301 -46.61 10.48 -29.58
C ASP A 301 -46.00 9.45 -28.60
N THR A 302 -44.98 9.84 -27.82
CA THR A 302 -44.38 8.94 -26.82
C THR A 302 -45.17 8.97 -25.52
N GLU A 303 -45.86 7.86 -25.21
CA GLU A 303 -46.67 7.68 -24.00
C GLU A 303 -45.92 8.01 -22.70
N ALA A 304 -46.40 9.03 -21.99
CA ALA A 304 -45.76 9.67 -20.83
C ALA A 304 -46.55 9.53 -19.52
N SER A 305 -47.50 8.60 -19.45
CA SER A 305 -48.33 8.42 -18.25
C SER A 305 -47.47 8.15 -17.00
N SER A 306 -47.86 8.66 -15.83
CA SER A 306 -47.15 8.40 -14.56
C SER A 306 -47.10 6.93 -14.14
N VAL A 307 -47.81 6.05 -14.85
CA VAL A 307 -47.77 4.59 -14.71
C VAL A 307 -46.73 3.96 -15.64
N THR A 308 -46.44 4.58 -16.79
CA THR A 308 -45.46 4.14 -17.77
C THR A 308 -44.09 4.80 -17.54
N PHE A 309 -44.01 6.13 -17.58
CA PHE A 309 -42.79 6.91 -17.35
C PHE A 309 -43.12 8.24 -16.68
N SER A 310 -42.35 8.64 -15.68
CA SER A 310 -42.50 9.91 -14.98
C SER A 310 -41.23 10.77 -15.00
N HIS A 311 -40.10 10.22 -15.45
CA HIS A 311 -38.81 10.91 -15.49
C HIS A 311 -38.08 10.68 -16.81
N VAL A 312 -37.28 11.67 -17.19
CA VAL A 312 -36.20 11.54 -18.17
C VAL A 312 -34.89 11.45 -17.41
N LEU A 313 -34.03 10.51 -17.82
CA LEU A 313 -32.74 10.24 -17.21
C LEU A 313 -31.63 10.44 -18.24
N ALA A 314 -30.52 11.04 -17.82
CA ALA A 314 -29.29 11.10 -18.58
C ALA A 314 -28.16 10.43 -17.77
N TYR A 315 -27.45 9.52 -18.43
CA TYR A 315 -26.30 8.81 -17.89
C TYR A 315 -25.07 9.15 -18.71
N THR A 316 -23.92 9.25 -18.04
CA THR A 316 -22.62 9.24 -18.70
C THR A 316 -22.17 7.81 -18.98
N ILE A 317 -21.54 7.58 -20.12
CA ILE A 317 -20.88 6.32 -20.48
C ILE A 317 -19.39 6.60 -20.67
N THR A 318 -18.56 5.86 -19.94
CA THR A 318 -17.10 5.88 -20.05
C THR A 318 -16.61 4.76 -20.97
N ALA A 319 -15.30 4.60 -21.10
CA ALA A 319 -14.72 3.47 -21.82
C ALA A 319 -14.93 2.13 -21.10
N VAL A 320 -15.29 2.15 -19.81
CA VAL A 320 -15.38 0.97 -18.95
C VAL A 320 -16.83 0.60 -18.67
N GLU A 321 -17.68 1.60 -18.37
CA GLU A 321 -19.08 1.36 -17.97
C GLU A 321 -20.02 2.54 -18.19
N GLU A 322 -21.33 2.29 -18.07
CA GLU A 322 -22.37 3.31 -17.92
C GLU A 322 -22.50 3.61 -16.43
N GLN A 323 -22.63 4.90 -16.11
CA GLN A 323 -22.96 5.39 -14.78
C GLN A 323 -24.17 4.64 -14.18
N THR A 324 -24.17 4.39 -12.87
CA THR A 324 -25.28 3.66 -12.22
C THR A 324 -26.35 4.58 -11.64
N ALA A 325 -25.99 5.80 -11.22
CA ALA A 325 -26.89 6.84 -10.75
C ALA A 325 -27.13 7.92 -11.83
N PRO A 326 -28.37 8.10 -12.34
CA PRO A 326 -28.64 9.10 -13.36
C PRO A 326 -28.76 10.51 -12.80
N SER A 327 -28.58 11.49 -13.69
CA SER A 327 -29.26 12.77 -13.53
C SER A 327 -30.67 12.70 -14.11
N ALA A 328 -31.64 13.18 -13.34
CA ALA A 328 -33.06 12.96 -13.60
C ALA A 328 -33.86 14.27 -13.60
N VAL A 329 -34.87 14.34 -14.45
CA VAL A 329 -35.89 15.39 -14.44
C VAL A 329 -37.27 14.78 -14.54
N ALA A 330 -38.22 15.29 -13.76
CA ALA A 330 -39.62 14.88 -13.87
C ALA A 330 -40.20 15.34 -15.22
N ILE A 331 -40.99 14.47 -15.85
CA ILE A 331 -41.71 14.81 -17.07
C ILE A 331 -42.85 15.76 -16.73
N SER A 332 -42.97 16.85 -17.50
CA SER A 332 -44.10 17.75 -17.50
C SER A 332 -44.71 17.75 -18.90
N ASP A 333 -45.88 17.14 -19.04
CA ASP A 333 -46.67 17.11 -20.27
C ASP A 333 -47.33 18.47 -20.53
N VAL A 334 -47.10 19.02 -21.73
CA VAL A 334 -47.63 20.30 -22.19
C VAL A 334 -48.68 20.11 -23.29
N PHE A 335 -49.86 19.64 -22.93
CA PHE A 335 -50.96 19.51 -23.88
C PHE A 335 -51.74 20.81 -24.17
N ALA A 336 -52.29 20.90 -25.38
CA ALA A 336 -53.21 21.97 -25.76
C ALA A 336 -54.66 21.45 -25.78
N SER A 337 -55.60 22.23 -25.25
CA SER A 337 -57.03 21.94 -25.42
C SER A 337 -57.78 23.17 -25.91
N VAL A 338 -58.66 22.97 -26.90
CA VAL A 338 -59.60 24.00 -27.34
C VAL A 338 -60.86 23.87 -26.49
N SER A 339 -61.18 24.90 -25.71
CA SER A 339 -62.46 25.01 -25.00
C SER A 339 -63.38 26.00 -25.72
N GLY A 340 -64.70 25.81 -25.59
CA GLY A 340 -65.69 26.75 -26.14
C GLY A 340 -66.03 26.58 -27.63
N ILE A 341 -65.87 25.37 -28.19
CA ILE A 341 -66.41 25.06 -29.53
C ILE A 341 -67.95 25.16 -29.46
N ALA A 342 -68.50 26.25 -29.97
CA ALA A 342 -69.92 26.40 -30.22
C ALA A 342 -70.19 26.04 -31.68
N PHE A 343 -70.90 24.94 -31.93
CA PHE A 343 -71.45 24.66 -33.25
C PHE A 343 -72.71 25.50 -33.43
N LEU A 344 -72.69 26.40 -34.40
CA LEU A 344 -73.91 26.99 -34.93
C LEU A 344 -74.41 26.02 -36.02
N ASP A 345 -75.36 25.16 -35.66
CA ASP A 345 -76.09 24.37 -36.66
C ASP A 345 -76.92 25.35 -37.51
N ASN A 346 -76.63 25.41 -38.81
CA ASN A 346 -77.24 26.36 -39.75
C ASN A 346 -78.20 25.67 -40.74
N ASP A 347 -78.61 24.45 -40.46
CA ASP A 347 -79.53 23.71 -41.34
C ASP A 347 -80.98 23.98 -40.90
N LEU A 348 -81.60 24.97 -41.55
CA LEU A 348 -83.04 25.31 -41.51
C LEU A 348 -83.86 24.48 -42.50
#